data_AF-A0A6P4ECI0-F1
#
_entry.id   AF-A0A6P4ECI0-F1
#
_cell.length_a   1.000
_cell.length_b   1.000
_cell.length_c   1.000
_cell.angle_alpha   90.00
_cell.angle_beta   90.00
_cell.angle_gamma   90.00
#
_symmetry.space_group_name_H-M   'P 1'
#
loop_
_entity.id
_entity.type
_entity.pdbx_description
1 polymer ?
#
loop_
_entity_poly.entity_id
_entity_poly.type
_entity_poly.pdbx_seq_one_letter_code
_entity_poly.pdbx_strand_id
1 'polypeptide(L)'
;MDKLRGNNAAGENPFKRPMNALQKQWYRVLLARRVGFGPRPAPDEKELTYADICRKRYVASFRRYNERFRREMAKHEEMQRCAIDAMRVHRTFAITTLWLPLHSKREINSTLETLEQVLTAKERRRLQEILKQGQSWHSHR
;
A
#
# COMPACT_ATOMS: atom_id res chain seq x y z
N MET A 1 58.64 41.80 9.33
CA MET A 1 58.49 41.50 10.76
C MET A 1 57.22 42.19 11.27
N ASP A 2 56.06 41.96 10.66
CA ASP A 2 55.24 40.76 10.80
C ASP A 2 54.94 40.42 12.26
N LYS A 3 53.69 40.68 12.67
CA LYS A 3 52.76 39.63 13.14
C LYS A 3 51.35 40.20 13.39
N LEU A 4 50.54 40.04 12.36
CA LEU A 4 49.19 39.44 12.35
C LEU A 4 48.14 39.95 13.36
N ARG A 5 47.24 40.77 12.81
CA ARG A 5 45.79 40.78 13.06
C ARG A 5 45.25 39.41 13.47
N GLY A 6 44.85 39.26 14.73
CA GLY A 6 43.98 38.17 15.19
C GLY A 6 42.52 38.57 15.05
N ASN A 7 41.93 38.32 13.88
CA ASN A 7 40.48 38.44 13.68
C ASN A 7 39.78 37.29 14.45
N ASN A 8 39.19 37.59 15.62
CA ASN A 8 38.23 36.69 16.26
C ASN A 8 36.87 36.79 15.56
N ALA A 9 36.74 36.14 14.40
CA ALA A 9 35.50 36.01 13.65
C ALA A 9 35.21 34.53 13.37
N ALA A 10 35.10 33.73 14.44
CA ALA A 10 34.71 32.33 14.33
C ALA A 10 33.75 32.00 15.47
N GLY A 11 32.44 32.17 15.24
CA GLY A 11 31.44 31.77 16.22
C GLY A 11 29.99 32.15 15.91
N GLU A 12 29.75 33.20 15.12
CA GLU A 12 28.38 33.57 14.77
C GLU A 12 27.94 32.84 13.51
N ASN A 13 27.24 31.73 13.73
CA ASN A 13 26.55 30.96 12.71
C ASN A 13 25.73 31.93 11.82
N PRO A 14 26.01 32.02 10.50
CA PRO A 14 25.52 33.09 9.61
C PRO A 14 23.99 33.12 9.45
N PHE A 15 23.31 32.10 9.96
CA PHE A 15 21.85 31.99 10.01
C PHE A 15 21.22 32.49 11.32
N LYS A 16 22.01 32.94 12.30
CA LYS A 16 21.53 33.49 13.59
C LYS A 16 21.13 34.97 13.49
N ARG A 17 20.45 35.39 12.41
CA ARG A 17 19.73 36.66 12.46
C ARG A 17 18.49 36.45 13.33
N PRO A 18 18.30 37.19 14.44
CA PRO A 18 17.07 37.08 15.20
C PRO A 18 15.91 37.43 14.28
N MET A 19 15.06 36.44 14.04
CA MET A 19 13.96 36.55 13.10
C MET A 19 13.08 37.76 13.48
N ASN A 20 12.81 38.65 12.52
CA ASN A 20 12.00 39.85 12.76
C ASN A 20 10.61 39.42 13.26
N ALA A 21 9.91 40.28 14.02
CA ALA A 21 8.60 39.99 14.59
C ALA A 21 7.61 39.46 13.52
N LEU A 22 7.62 40.05 12.33
CA LEU A 22 6.80 39.61 11.21
C LEU A 22 7.16 38.19 10.75
N GLN A 23 8.45 37.88 10.61
CA GLN A 23 8.92 36.56 10.19
C GLN A 23 8.60 35.48 11.25
N LYS A 24 8.65 35.82 12.55
CA LYS A 24 8.19 34.96 13.65
C LYS A 24 6.70 34.66 13.55
N GLN A 25 5.90 35.66 13.21
CA GLN A 25 4.46 35.49 13.02
C GLN A 25 4.15 34.54 11.84
N TRP A 26 4.81 34.75 10.69
CA TRP A 26 4.67 33.87 9.52
C TRP A 26 5.13 32.43 9.79
N TYR A 27 6.24 32.27 10.49
CA TYR A 27 6.76 30.95 10.85
C TYR A 27 5.82 30.19 11.80
N ARG A 28 5.19 30.88 12.76
CA ARG A 28 4.16 30.31 13.64
C ARG A 28 2.92 29.85 12.85
N VAL A 29 2.47 30.63 11.87
CA VAL A 29 1.34 30.27 11.00
C VAL A 29 1.68 29.04 10.13
N LEU A 30 2.88 29.01 9.55
CA LEU A 30 3.35 27.87 8.76
C LEU A 30 3.48 26.59 9.59
N LEU A 31 4.03 26.70 10.80
CA LEU A 31 4.06 25.59 11.74
C LEU A 31 2.65 25.15 12.08
N ALA A 32 1.76 26.05 12.52
CA ALA A 32 0.37 25.72 12.86
C ALA A 32 -0.33 24.95 11.72
N ARG A 33 -0.14 25.37 10.46
CA ARG A 33 -0.68 24.65 9.29
C ARG A 33 -0.04 23.28 9.07
N ARG A 34 1.27 23.13 9.31
CA ARG A 34 1.99 21.85 9.21
C ARG A 34 1.65 20.88 10.33
N VAL A 35 1.43 21.36 11.56
CA VAL A 35 1.01 20.55 12.72
C VAL A 35 -0.51 20.35 12.77
N GLY A 36 -1.27 20.91 11.83
CA GLY A 36 -2.72 20.76 11.76
C GLY A 36 -3.51 21.56 12.82
N PHE A 37 -2.90 22.59 13.42
CA PHE A 37 -3.57 23.53 14.32
C PHE A 37 -4.34 24.58 13.51
N GLY A 38 -5.67 24.47 13.52
CA GLY A 38 -6.60 25.40 12.87
C GLY A 38 -7.91 24.69 12.52
N PRO A 39 -9.02 25.42 12.29
CA PRO A 39 -10.24 24.80 11.79
C PRO A 39 -9.92 24.11 10.47
N ARG A 40 -10.09 22.78 10.46
CA ARG A 40 -10.03 22.00 9.21
C ARG A 40 -11.04 22.64 8.27
N PRO A 41 -10.69 22.94 7.00
CA PRO A 41 -11.71 23.33 6.04
C PRO A 41 -12.81 22.28 6.11
N ALA A 42 -14.07 22.75 6.24
CA ALA A 42 -15.20 21.84 6.23
C ALA A 42 -15.04 20.92 5.02
N PRO A 43 -15.24 19.59 5.17
CA PRO A 43 -15.20 18.72 4.02
C PRO A 43 -16.17 19.32 3.00
N ASP A 44 -15.68 19.64 1.80
CA ASP A 44 -16.56 20.07 0.71
C ASP A 44 -17.67 19.01 0.64
N GLU A 45 -18.88 19.39 1.02
CA GLU A 45 -20.07 18.55 0.92
C GLU A 45 -20.41 18.44 -0.57
N LYS A 46 -19.57 17.71 -1.30
CA LYS A 46 -19.81 17.40 -2.69
C LYS A 46 -21.05 16.54 -2.72
N GLU A 47 -22.10 17.06 -3.35
CA GLU A 47 -23.30 16.31 -3.63
C GLU A 47 -22.92 14.97 -4.27
N LEU A 48 -23.35 13.88 -3.62
CA LEU A 48 -23.01 12.54 -4.06
C LEU A 48 -23.64 12.30 -5.43
N THR A 49 -22.81 12.13 -6.45
CA THR A 49 -23.30 11.82 -7.79
C THR A 49 -23.90 10.42 -7.78
N TYR A 50 -24.91 10.16 -8.62
CA TYR A 50 -25.51 8.82 -8.73
C TYR A 50 -24.47 7.72 -9.02
N ALA A 51 -23.42 8.04 -9.80
CA ALA A 51 -22.29 7.17 -10.03
C ALA A 51 -21.56 6.75 -8.73
N ASP A 52 -21.43 7.66 -7.75
CA ASP A 52 -20.82 7.37 -6.46
C ASP A 52 -21.71 6.46 -5.62
N ILE A 53 -23.02 6.66 -5.67
CA ILE A 53 -24.00 5.80 -4.99
C ILE A 53 -23.94 4.39 -5.57
N CYS A 54 -23.95 4.26 -6.89
CA CYS A 54 -23.80 2.97 -7.58
C CYS A 54 -22.47 2.29 -7.24
N ARG A 55 -21.37 3.04 -7.23
CA ARG A 55 -20.06 2.53 -6.82
C ARG A 55 -20.07 2.02 -5.39
N LYS A 56 -20.65 2.78 -4.45
CA LYS A 56 -20.79 2.37 -3.04
C LYS A 56 -21.60 1.08 -2.92
N ARG A 57 -22.74 0.98 -3.62
CA ARG A 57 -23.60 -0.22 -3.65
C ARG A 57 -22.85 -1.42 -4.21
N TYR A 58 -22.17 -1.23 -5.34
CA TYR A 58 -21.36 -2.28 -5.96
C TYR A 58 -20.28 -2.79 -5.01
N VAL A 59 -19.50 -1.89 -4.40
CA VAL A 59 -18.45 -2.26 -3.45
C VAL A 59 -19.02 -2.99 -2.24
N ALA A 60 -20.18 -2.57 -1.71
CA ALA A 60 -20.84 -3.24 -0.61
C ALA A 60 -21.29 -4.66 -0.99
N SER A 61 -21.95 -4.82 -2.15
CA SER A 61 -22.38 -6.12 -2.66
C SER A 61 -21.20 -7.04 -2.96
N PHE A 62 -20.13 -6.51 -3.55
CA PHE A 62 -18.89 -7.23 -3.81
C PHE A 62 -18.25 -7.76 -2.52
N ARG A 63 -18.19 -6.94 -1.47
CA ARG A 63 -17.69 -7.36 -0.14
C ARG A 63 -18.54 -8.48 0.45
N ARG A 64 -19.87 -8.34 0.43
CA ARG A 64 -20.80 -9.36 0.93
C ARG A 64 -20.68 -10.68 0.17
N TYR A 65 -20.58 -10.61 -1.16
CA TYR A 65 -20.37 -11.77 -2.01
C TYR A 65 -19.07 -12.49 -1.64
N ASN A 66 -17.94 -11.76 -1.59
CA ASN A 66 -16.64 -12.36 -1.27
C ASN A 66 -16.59 -12.95 0.14
N GLU A 67 -17.23 -12.31 1.12
CA GLU A 67 -17.33 -12.86 2.47
C GLU A 67 -18.11 -14.18 2.48
N ARG A 68 -19.26 -14.22 1.79
CA ARG A 68 -20.04 -15.45 1.66
C ARG A 68 -19.26 -16.54 0.93
N PHE A 69 -18.61 -16.19 -0.17
CA PHE A 69 -17.79 -17.10 -0.97
C PHE A 69 -16.67 -17.74 -0.13
N ARG A 70 -15.96 -16.96 0.68
CA ARG A 70 -14.93 -17.51 1.59
C ARG A 70 -15.50 -18.49 2.61
N ARG A 71 -16.69 -18.21 3.16
CA ARG A 71 -17.36 -19.12 4.10
C ARG A 71 -17.80 -20.41 3.41
N GLU A 72 -18.34 -20.31 2.20
CA GLU A 72 -18.75 -21.48 1.40
C GLU A 72 -17.54 -22.32 0.99
N MET A 73 -16.43 -21.69 0.62
CA MET A 73 -15.16 -22.38 0.36
C MET A 73 -14.63 -23.13 1.57
N ALA A 74 -14.58 -22.49 2.75
CA ALA A 74 -14.09 -23.13 3.97
C ALA A 74 -14.89 -24.40 4.29
N LYS A 75 -16.23 -24.31 4.19
CA LYS A 75 -17.11 -25.48 4.32
C LYS A 75 -16.83 -26.53 3.25
N HIS A 76 -16.58 -26.12 2.01
CA HIS A 76 -16.29 -27.04 0.92
C HIS A 76 -14.96 -27.79 1.12
N GLU A 77 -13.95 -27.14 1.68
CA GLU A 77 -12.69 -27.76 2.09
C GLU A 77 -12.90 -28.75 3.25
N GLU A 78 -13.69 -28.38 4.26
CA GLU A 78 -14.05 -29.24 5.41
C GLU A 78 -14.86 -30.47 5.00
N MET A 79 -15.68 -30.38 3.95
CA MET A 79 -16.48 -31.50 3.43
C MET A 79 -15.65 -32.54 2.67
N GLN A 80 -14.37 -32.29 2.40
CA GLN A 80 -13.53 -33.27 1.70
C GLN A 80 -13.24 -34.48 2.58
N ARG A 81 -13.24 -35.67 1.97
CA ARG A 81 -13.09 -36.95 2.69
C ARG A 81 -11.68 -37.13 3.28
N CYS A 82 -10.68 -36.54 2.64
CA CYS A 82 -9.27 -36.71 2.96
C CYS A 82 -8.55 -35.36 2.97
N ALA A 83 -7.50 -35.25 3.80
CA ALA A 83 -6.68 -34.03 3.88
C ALA A 83 -6.01 -33.66 2.53
N ILE A 84 -5.66 -34.65 1.71
CA ILE A 84 -5.09 -34.40 0.38
C ILE A 84 -6.11 -33.77 -0.59
N ASP A 85 -7.38 -34.16 -0.48
CA ASP A 85 -8.45 -33.61 -1.32
C ASP A 85 -8.83 -32.21 -0.84
N ALA A 86 -8.89 -31.99 0.47
CA ALA A 86 -9.01 -30.66 1.06
C ALA A 86 -7.89 -29.73 0.57
N MET A 87 -6.64 -30.18 0.58
CA MET A 87 -5.49 -29.41 0.07
C MET A 87 -5.62 -29.09 -1.42
N ARG A 88 -6.08 -30.03 -2.24
CA ARG A 88 -6.31 -29.81 -3.69
C ARG A 88 -7.41 -28.77 -3.93
N VAL A 89 -8.51 -28.87 -3.20
CA VAL A 89 -9.62 -27.90 -3.26
C VAL A 89 -9.10 -26.51 -2.87
N HIS A 90 -8.44 -26.40 -1.71
CA HIS A 90 -7.84 -25.16 -1.25
C HIS A 90 -6.93 -24.54 -2.30
N ARG A 91 -6.02 -25.33 -2.87
CA ARG A 91 -5.08 -24.88 -3.91
C ARG A 91 -5.78 -24.46 -5.22
N THR A 92 -6.91 -25.06 -5.56
CA THR A 92 -7.65 -24.74 -6.80
C THR A 92 -8.34 -23.38 -6.71
N PHE A 93 -8.81 -22.99 -5.52
CA PHE A 93 -9.50 -21.72 -5.31
C PHE A 93 -8.61 -20.62 -4.73
N ALA A 94 -7.45 -20.96 -4.17
CA ALA A 94 -6.51 -19.99 -3.61
C ALA A 94 -5.70 -19.28 -4.69
N ILE A 95 -5.62 -17.96 -4.53
CA ILE A 95 -4.79 -17.09 -5.36
C ILE A 95 -3.32 -17.23 -4.96
N THR A 96 -2.63 -18.21 -5.55
CA THR A 96 -1.25 -18.60 -5.18
C THR A 96 -0.36 -18.77 -6.40
N THR A 97 0.94 -18.46 -6.33
CA THR A 97 1.89 -18.50 -7.46
C THR A 97 2.02 -19.80 -8.25
N LEU A 98 1.35 -20.88 -7.84
CA LEU A 98 1.40 -22.21 -8.46
C LEU A 98 0.03 -22.63 -9.03
N TRP A 99 -0.69 -21.69 -9.66
CA TRP A 99 -2.03 -21.88 -10.20
C TRP A 99 -2.12 -22.88 -11.36
N LEU A 100 -3.27 -23.56 -11.47
CA LEU A 100 -3.76 -24.08 -12.73
C LEU A 100 -4.33 -22.93 -13.59
N PRO A 101 -4.30 -22.98 -14.93
CA PRO A 101 -4.69 -21.87 -15.82
C PRO A 101 -6.22 -21.72 -15.93
N LEU A 102 -6.90 -21.54 -14.79
CA LEU A 102 -8.35 -21.38 -14.70
C LEU A 102 -8.79 -19.91 -14.56
N HIS A 103 -7.83 -18.99 -14.43
CA HIS A 103 -8.09 -17.56 -14.23
C HIS A 103 -7.83 -16.75 -15.49
N SER A 104 -8.62 -15.70 -15.67
CA SER A 104 -8.39 -14.76 -16.76
C SER A 104 -7.08 -13.98 -16.53
N LYS A 105 -6.39 -13.62 -17.62
CA LYS A 105 -5.19 -12.76 -17.55
C LYS A 105 -5.44 -11.46 -16.77
N ARG A 106 -6.67 -10.94 -16.84
CA ARG A 106 -7.09 -9.73 -16.13
C ARG A 106 -7.09 -9.93 -14.61
N GLU A 107 -7.64 -11.04 -14.12
CA GLU A 107 -7.65 -11.37 -12.69
C GLU A 107 -6.23 -11.61 -12.17
N ILE A 108 -5.38 -12.26 -12.96
CA ILE A 108 -3.98 -12.49 -12.62
C ILE A 108 -3.24 -11.15 -12.48
N ASN A 109 -3.38 -10.23 -13.44
CA ASN A 109 -2.71 -8.93 -13.35
C ASN A 109 -3.22 -8.10 -12.17
N SER A 110 -4.55 -8.07 -11.96
CA SER A 110 -5.16 -7.35 -10.84
C SER A 110 -4.70 -7.87 -9.47
N THR A 111 -4.56 -9.19 -9.34
CA THR A 111 -4.06 -9.82 -8.10
C THR A 111 -2.58 -9.56 -7.89
N LEU A 112 -1.74 -9.61 -8.95
CA LEU A 112 -0.32 -9.26 -8.87
C LEU A 112 -0.11 -7.81 -8.45
N GLU A 113 -0.83 -6.87 -9.04
CA GLU A 113 -0.77 -5.45 -8.66
C GLU A 113 -1.14 -5.24 -7.19
N THR A 114 -2.16 -5.95 -6.71
CA THR A 114 -2.58 -5.89 -5.30
C THR A 114 -1.54 -6.52 -4.38
N LEU A 115 -0.99 -7.68 -4.75
CA LEU A 115 0.04 -8.37 -3.98
C LEU A 115 1.30 -7.53 -3.84
N GLU A 116 1.74 -6.88 -4.93
CA GLU A 116 2.90 -5.99 -4.89
C GLU A 116 2.73 -4.87 -3.86
N GLN A 117 1.51 -4.36 -3.66
CA GLN A 117 1.24 -3.31 -2.67
C GLN A 117 1.24 -3.80 -1.22
N VAL A 118 0.90 -5.07 -0.98
CA VAL A 118 0.73 -5.65 0.36
C VAL A 118 2.01 -6.33 0.86
N LEU A 119 2.84 -6.87 -0.05
CA LEU A 119 4.03 -7.65 0.31
C LEU A 119 5.16 -6.78 0.85
N THR A 120 5.79 -7.25 1.92
CA THR A 120 7.06 -6.69 2.40
C THR A 120 8.19 -6.94 1.40
N ALA A 121 9.27 -6.15 1.48
CA ALA A 121 10.41 -6.28 0.56
C ALA A 121 11.03 -7.69 0.55
N LYS A 122 11.02 -8.39 1.69
CA LYS A 122 11.53 -9.77 1.81
C LYS A 122 10.62 -10.76 1.10
N GLU A 123 9.31 -10.62 1.28
CA GLU A 123 8.32 -11.49 0.64
C GLU A 123 8.28 -11.28 -0.87
N ARG A 124 8.43 -10.02 -1.33
CA ARG A 124 8.51 -9.68 -2.76
C ARG A 124 9.72 -10.33 -3.45
N ARG A 125 10.89 -10.33 -2.80
CA ARG A 125 12.09 -11.02 -3.33
C ARG A 125 11.86 -12.52 -3.47
N ARG A 126 11.32 -13.15 -2.42
CA ARG A 126 10.98 -14.58 -2.43
C ARG A 126 9.97 -14.93 -3.53
N LEU A 127 8.96 -14.08 -3.72
CA LEU A 127 7.98 -14.22 -4.80
C LEU A 127 8.65 -14.19 -6.18
N GLN A 128 9.55 -13.23 -6.42
CA GLN A 128 10.29 -13.14 -7.69
C GLN A 128 11.19 -14.36 -7.93
N GLU A 129 11.81 -14.92 -6.89
CA GLU A 129 12.61 -16.14 -6.99
C GLU A 129 11.75 -17.35 -7.41
N ILE A 130 10.59 -17.54 -6.77
CA ILE A 130 9.66 -18.63 -7.09
C ILE A 130 9.16 -18.51 -8.54
N LEU A 131 8.80 -17.30 -8.98
CA LEU A 131 8.33 -17.06 -10.34
C LEU A 131 9.42 -17.32 -11.39
N LYS A 132 10.67 -16.91 -11.12
CA LYS A 132 11.82 -17.21 -11.99
C LYS A 132 12.09 -18.71 -12.10
N GLN A 133 12.02 -19.44 -10.98
CA GLN A 133 12.17 -20.89 -10.98
C GLN A 133 11.07 -21.56 -11.80
N GLY A 134 9.81 -21.15 -11.66
CA GLY A 134 8.69 -21.72 -12.43
C GLY A 134 8.89 -21.63 -13.96
N GLN A 135 9.52 -20.57 -14.46
CA GLN A 135 9.80 -20.40 -15.90
C GLN A 135 10.86 -21.37 -16.42
N SER A 136 11.90 -21.70 -15.62
CA SER A 136 12.93 -22.65 -16.05
C SER A 136 12.37 -24.06 -16.22
N TRP A 137 11.42 -24.47 -15.37
CA TRP A 137 10.76 -25.78 -15.48
C TRP A 137 9.90 -25.94 -16.74
N HIS A 138 9.34 -24.86 -17.28
CA HIS A 138 8.59 -24.89 -18.55
C HIS A 138 9.48 -24.82 -19.77
N SER A 139 10.69 -24.25 -19.67
CA SER A 139 11.62 -24.15 -20.80
C SER A 139 12.41 -25.45 -21.07
N HIS A 140 12.40 -26.40 -20.13
CA HIS A 140 13.08 -27.71 -20.24
C HIS A 140 12.13 -28.87 -20.60
N ARG A 141 10.87 -28.58 -20.96
CA ARG A 141 9.87 -29.58 -21.33
C ARG A 141 9.45 -29.45 -22.78
#